data_AF-A0A0M4FR98-F1
#
_entry.id   AF-A0A0M4FR98-F1
#
_cell.length_a   1.000
_cell.length_b   1.000
_cell.length_c   1.000
_cell.angle_alpha   90.00
_cell.angle_beta   90.00
_cell.angle_gamma   90.00
#
_symmetry.space_group_name_H-M   'P 1'
#
loop_
_entity.id
_entity.type
_entity.pdbx_description
1 polymer ?
#
loop_
_entity_poly.entity_id
_entity_poly.type
_entity_poly.pdbx_seq_one_letter_code
_entity_poly.pdbx_strand_id
1 'polypeptide(L)'
;MKYLQSEFTPDLKEKINRTEEQLKAHLEKLVSEYNSVFTNKNLDFEAGIEIEGSDPFQPGYHSSISIGIADESNELLDIHIINIWECESYFLGLPISRNIPGSKIAGEFLDESFEDILMELNEYIEEQL
;
A
#
# COMPACT_ATOMS: atom_id res chain seq x y z
N MET A 1 -4.92 1.03 -11.94
CA MET A 1 -4.49 0.80 -13.35
C MET A 1 -3.99 -0.63 -13.54
N LYS A 2 -4.66 -1.38 -14.43
CA LYS A 2 -4.35 -2.80 -14.69
C LYS A 2 -3.28 -2.99 -15.78
N TYR A 3 -2.36 -3.94 -15.54
CA TYR A 3 -1.28 -4.36 -16.42
C TYR A 3 -1.35 -5.87 -16.66
N LEU A 4 -1.32 -6.30 -17.92
CA LEU A 4 -1.18 -7.71 -18.27
C LEU A 4 0.28 -8.15 -18.15
N GLN A 5 0.53 -9.45 -17.96
CA GLN A 5 1.89 -9.99 -17.90
C GLN A 5 2.78 -9.59 -19.10
N SER A 6 2.19 -9.41 -20.29
CA SER A 6 2.91 -8.94 -21.48
C SER A 6 3.46 -7.51 -21.37
N GLU A 7 2.96 -6.74 -20.41
CA GLU A 7 3.32 -5.34 -20.14
C GLU A 7 4.30 -5.22 -18.95
N PHE A 8 4.74 -6.35 -18.39
CA PHE A 8 5.70 -6.37 -17.30
C PHE A 8 7.10 -6.05 -17.83
N THR A 9 7.43 -4.75 -17.80
CA THR A 9 8.70 -4.20 -18.28
C THR A 9 9.61 -3.81 -17.11
N PRO A 10 10.93 -3.70 -17.34
CA PRO A 10 11.84 -3.10 -16.36
C PRO A 10 11.39 -1.71 -15.90
N ASP A 11 10.89 -0.87 -16.81
CA ASP A 11 10.40 0.47 -16.50
C ASP A 11 9.20 0.44 -15.55
N LEU A 12 8.28 -0.52 -15.71
CA LEU A 12 7.16 -0.70 -14.78
C LEU A 12 7.66 -1.14 -13.40
N LYS A 13 8.65 -2.04 -13.34
CA LYS A 13 9.25 -2.47 -12.07
C LYS A 13 9.94 -1.32 -11.35
N GLU A 14 10.69 -0.51 -12.09
CA GLU A 14 11.31 0.70 -11.54
C GLU A 14 10.27 1.70 -11.05
N LYS A 15 9.17 1.88 -11.81
CA LYS A 15 8.04 2.73 -11.39
C LYS A 15 7.45 2.26 -10.06
N ILE A 16 7.16 0.96 -9.91
CA ILE A 16 6.62 0.37 -8.68
C ILE A 16 7.57 0.66 -7.51
N ASN A 17 8.84 0.24 -7.63
CA ASN A 17 9.83 0.40 -6.57
C ASN A 17 10.02 1.87 -6.17
N ARG A 18 10.08 2.78 -7.15
CA ARG A 18 10.25 4.21 -6.90
C ARG A 18 9.05 4.79 -6.15
N THR A 19 7.84 4.38 -6.51
CA THR A 19 6.62 4.81 -5.82
C THR A 19 6.60 4.29 -4.38
N GLU A 20 6.95 3.03 -4.15
CA GLU A 20 7.07 2.44 -2.81
C GLU A 20 8.08 3.20 -1.94
N GLU A 21 9.27 3.51 -2.48
CA GLU A 21 10.31 4.29 -1.78
C GLU A 21 9.86 5.73 -1.47
N GLN A 22 9.22 6.39 -2.42
CA GLN A 22 8.75 7.77 -2.26
C GLN A 22 7.66 7.86 -1.19
N LEU A 23 6.69 6.94 -1.20
CA LEU A 23 5.62 6.88 -0.22
C LEU A 23 6.18 6.53 1.17
N LYS A 24 7.07 5.55 1.27
CA LYS A 24 7.73 5.19 2.53
C LYS A 24 8.42 6.40 3.17
N ALA A 25 9.23 7.13 2.41
CA ALA A 25 9.93 8.30 2.90
C ALA A 25 8.98 9.45 3.32
N HIS A 26 7.76 9.49 2.75
CA HIS A 26 6.74 10.44 3.16
C HIS A 26 6.06 10.00 4.47
N LEU A 27 5.67 8.74 4.60
CA LEU A 27 5.07 8.20 5.82
C LEU A 27 5.98 8.37 7.04
N GLU A 28 7.29 8.13 6.88
CA GLU A 28 8.28 8.38 7.95
C GLU A 28 8.24 9.84 8.47
N LYS A 29 7.98 10.81 7.58
CA LYS A 29 7.82 12.22 7.97
C LYS A 29 6.51 12.44 8.69
N LEU A 30 5.39 11.89 8.19
CA LEU A 30 4.09 12.00 8.85
C LEU A 30 4.13 11.43 10.28
N VAL A 31 4.75 10.26 10.48
CA VAL A 31 4.96 9.71 11.83
C VAL A 31 5.74 10.69 12.69
N SER A 32 6.84 11.27 12.19
CA SER A 32 7.62 12.22 12.97
C SER A 32 6.85 13.50 13.34
N GLU A 33 5.90 13.92 12.51
CA GLU A 33 5.10 15.13 12.70
C GLU A 33 3.94 14.89 13.68
N TYR A 34 3.21 13.79 13.52
CA TYR A 34 1.94 13.56 14.23
C TYR A 34 2.07 12.68 15.47
N ASN A 35 3.14 11.90 15.64
CA ASN A 35 3.24 10.95 16.75
C ASN A 35 3.10 11.63 18.12
N SER A 36 3.70 12.81 18.32
CA SER A 36 3.53 13.58 19.56
C SER A 36 2.09 14.05 19.80
N VAL A 37 1.34 14.34 18.73
CA VAL A 37 -0.06 14.79 18.82
C VAL A 37 -0.96 13.67 19.31
N PHE A 38 -0.82 12.47 18.73
CA PHE A 38 -1.58 11.29 19.15
C PHE A 38 -1.17 10.79 20.54
N THR A 39 0.14 10.81 20.86
CA THR A 39 0.63 10.44 22.20
C THR A 39 -0.02 11.30 23.29
N ASN A 40 -0.24 12.61 23.07
CA ASN A 40 -0.90 13.49 24.03
C ASN A 40 -2.38 13.15 24.27
N LYS A 41 -2.99 12.35 23.39
CA LYS A 41 -4.35 11.82 23.52
C LYS A 41 -4.38 10.40 24.11
N ASN A 42 -3.23 9.84 24.49
CA ASN A 42 -3.06 8.41 24.83
C ASN A 42 -3.44 7.48 23.67
N LEU A 43 -3.08 7.87 22.45
CA LEU A 43 -3.22 7.07 21.25
C LEU A 43 -1.85 6.82 20.62
N ASP A 44 -1.69 5.64 20.04
CA ASP A 44 -0.54 5.29 19.23
C ASP A 44 -0.86 5.54 17.75
N PHE A 45 0.05 6.21 17.05
CA PHE A 45 -0.06 6.49 15.63
C PHE A 45 1.08 5.79 14.90
N GLU A 46 0.72 4.91 13.99
CA GLU A 46 1.67 4.19 13.15
C GLU A 46 1.34 4.42 11.68
N ALA A 47 2.38 4.58 10.87
CA ALA A 47 2.24 4.61 9.43
C ALA A 47 3.42 3.91 8.78
N GLY A 48 3.14 3.13 7.74
CA GLY A 48 4.14 2.25 7.15
C GLY A 48 3.76 1.74 5.77
N ILE A 49 4.74 1.13 5.11
CA ILE A 49 4.53 0.36 3.90
C ILE A 49 4.57 -1.13 4.27
N GLU A 50 3.57 -1.86 3.84
CA GLU A 50 3.48 -3.30 3.96
C GLU A 50 3.79 -3.91 2.60
N ILE A 51 4.71 -4.88 2.58
CA ILE A 51 5.10 -5.58 1.36
C ILE A 51 5.09 -7.08 1.64
N GLU A 52 4.25 -7.80 0.90
CA GLU A 52 4.25 -9.25 0.82
C GLU A 52 4.89 -9.70 -0.50
N GLY A 53 5.67 -10.79 -0.44
CA GLY A 53 6.42 -11.29 -1.59
C GLY A 53 7.75 -10.56 -1.83
N SER A 54 8.51 -11.02 -2.82
CA SER A 54 9.88 -10.53 -3.08
C SER A 54 10.10 -9.98 -4.49
N ASP A 55 9.17 -10.24 -5.42
CA ASP A 55 9.27 -9.80 -6.80
C ASP A 55 7.92 -9.23 -7.26
N PRO A 56 7.84 -7.93 -7.62
CA PRO A 56 6.60 -7.28 -8.06
C PRO A 56 5.88 -8.00 -9.20
N PHE A 57 6.60 -8.80 -10.01
CA PHE A 57 6.00 -9.51 -11.15
C PHE A 57 5.62 -10.96 -10.86
N GLN A 58 5.64 -11.37 -9.59
CA GLN A 58 5.22 -12.70 -9.17
C GLN A 58 3.88 -12.65 -8.44
N PRO A 59 2.95 -13.56 -8.77
CA PRO A 59 1.69 -13.69 -8.05
C PRO A 59 1.91 -13.87 -6.54
N GLY A 60 1.14 -13.13 -5.74
CA GLY A 60 1.30 -13.05 -4.30
C GLY A 60 2.27 -11.96 -3.86
N TYR A 61 2.81 -11.16 -4.79
CA TYR A 61 3.37 -9.87 -4.42
C TYR A 61 2.25 -8.86 -4.21
N HIS A 62 2.29 -8.18 -3.07
CA HIS A 62 1.36 -7.12 -2.72
C HIS A 62 2.14 -6.03 -1.98
N SER A 63 1.90 -4.77 -2.33
CA SER A 63 2.40 -3.63 -1.56
C SER A 63 1.31 -2.61 -1.33
N SER A 64 1.24 -2.11 -0.11
CA SER A 64 0.26 -1.14 0.35
C SER A 64 0.89 -0.19 1.36
N ILE A 65 0.34 1.00 1.49
CA ILE A 65 0.59 1.85 2.64
C ILE A 65 -0.54 1.69 3.65
N SER A 66 -0.21 1.81 4.93
CA SER A 66 -1.19 1.80 6.02
C SER A 66 -0.92 2.92 7.01
N ILE A 67 -1.98 3.56 7.48
CA ILE A 67 -1.99 4.42 8.66
C ILE A 67 -2.93 3.79 9.68
N GLY A 68 -2.41 3.48 10.87
CA GLY A 68 -3.15 2.88 11.97
C GLY A 68 -3.16 3.77 13.21
N ILE A 69 -4.29 3.77 13.91
CA ILE A 69 -4.46 4.41 15.22
C ILE A 69 -4.88 3.34 16.21
N ALA A 70 -4.14 3.21 17.31
CA ALA A 70 -4.43 2.27 18.38
C ALA A 70 -4.57 2.98 19.73
N ASP A 71 -5.25 2.35 20.68
CA ASP A 71 -5.27 2.81 22.06
C ASP A 71 -4.04 2.32 22.86
N GLU A 72 -3.95 2.72 24.13
CA GLU A 72 -2.87 2.31 25.04
C GLU A 72 -2.76 0.80 25.30
N SER A 73 -3.80 0.03 24.97
CA SER A 73 -3.82 -1.44 25.04
C SER A 73 -3.39 -2.08 23.71
N ASN A 74 -2.98 -1.28 22.74
CA ASN A 74 -2.64 -1.67 21.37
C ASN A 74 -3.86 -2.28 20.65
N GLU A 75 -5.09 -1.93 21.05
CA GLU A 75 -6.29 -2.26 20.31
C GLU A 75 -6.43 -1.28 19.14
N LEU A 76 -6.45 -1.82 17.93
CA LEU A 76 -6.61 -1.02 16.71
C LEU A 76 -8.00 -0.38 16.71
N LEU A 77 -8.02 0.96 16.74
CA LEU A 77 -9.25 1.74 16.70
C LEU A 77 -9.68 2.01 15.26
N ASP A 78 -8.71 2.38 14.41
CA ASP A 78 -8.95 2.69 13.01
C ASP A 78 -7.72 2.41 12.15
N ILE A 79 -7.96 2.10 10.88
CA ILE A 79 -6.91 1.88 9.89
C ILE A 79 -7.35 2.33 8.51
N HIS A 80 -6.45 3.01 7.83
CA HIS A 80 -6.58 3.38 6.43
C HIS A 80 -5.48 2.73 5.61
N ILE A 81 -5.86 2.10 4.49
CA ILE A 81 -4.96 1.32 3.64
C ILE A 81 -5.14 1.76 2.18
N ILE A 82 -4.04 2.07 1.50
CA ILE A 82 -4.01 2.37 0.07
C ILE A 82 -3.08 1.35 -0.60
N ASN A 83 -3.62 0.63 -1.59
CA ASN A 83 -2.86 -0.37 -2.35
C ASN A 83 -1.97 0.34 -3.39
N ILE A 84 -0.68 -0.01 -3.41
CA ILE A 84 0.30 0.51 -4.38
C ILE A 84 0.36 -0.41 -5.59
N TRP A 85 0.61 -1.69 -5.35
CA TRP A 85 0.77 -2.68 -6.40
C TRP A 85 0.34 -4.06 -5.90
N GLU A 86 -0.42 -4.77 -6.72
CA GLU A 86 -0.81 -6.15 -6.45
C GLU A 86 -0.59 -6.99 -7.70
N CYS A 87 0.09 -8.12 -7.58
CA CYS A 87 0.27 -9.09 -8.65
C CYS A 87 -0.46 -10.39 -8.32
N GLU A 88 -1.42 -10.75 -9.16
CA GLU A 88 -2.26 -11.93 -8.96
C GLU A 88 -2.32 -12.84 -10.18
N SER A 89 -2.69 -14.08 -9.92
CA SER A 89 -3.10 -15.02 -10.95
C SER A 89 -4.62 -15.02 -11.08
N TYR A 90 -5.12 -15.06 -12.31
CA TYR A 90 -6.55 -15.09 -12.60
C TYR A 90 -6.89 -16.34 -13.42
N PHE A 91 -8.00 -16.99 -13.08
CA PHE A 91 -8.60 -18.03 -13.91
C PHE A 91 -10.06 -17.70 -14.15
N LEU A 92 -10.45 -17.64 -15.44
CA LEU A 92 -11.78 -17.20 -15.86
C LEU A 92 -12.21 -15.84 -15.25
N GLY A 93 -11.24 -14.94 -15.03
CA GLY A 93 -11.47 -13.61 -14.47
C GLY A 93 -11.52 -13.54 -12.94
N LEU A 94 -11.40 -14.66 -12.24
CA LEU A 94 -11.36 -14.71 -10.78
C LEU A 94 -9.93 -14.83 -10.27
N PRO A 95 -9.53 -14.08 -9.22
CA PRO A 95 -8.22 -14.22 -8.60
C PRO A 95 -8.07 -15.59 -7.94
N ILE A 96 -6.87 -16.16 -8.04
CA ILE A 96 -6.53 -17.47 -7.48
C ILE A 96 -5.15 -17.43 -6.82
N SER A 97 -5.03 -18.13 -5.69
CA SER A 97 -3.77 -18.26 -4.95
C SER A 97 -2.83 -19.35 -5.48
N ARG A 98 -3.34 -20.27 -6.32
CA ARG A 98 -2.55 -21.36 -6.92
C ARG A 98 -2.54 -21.23 -8.43
N ASN A 99 -1.36 -21.24 -9.02
CA ASN A 99 -1.21 -21.32 -10.47
C ASN A 99 -1.75 -22.66 -10.98
N ILE A 100 -2.82 -22.60 -11.77
CA ILE A 100 -3.40 -23.76 -12.46
C ILE A 100 -3.23 -23.58 -13.98
N PRO A 101 -3.17 -24.66 -14.76
CA PRO A 101 -3.08 -24.55 -16.21
C PRO A 101 -4.18 -23.67 -16.79
N GLY A 102 -3.80 -22.68 -17.60
CA GLY A 102 -4.72 -21.71 -18.19
C GLY A 102 -4.96 -20.45 -17.34
N SER A 103 -4.33 -20.31 -16.17
CA SER A 103 -4.31 -19.04 -15.45
C SER A 103 -3.52 -17.97 -16.23
N LYS A 104 -3.86 -16.71 -15.97
CA LYS A 104 -3.17 -15.52 -16.49
C LYS A 104 -2.64 -14.69 -15.33
N ILE A 105 -1.49 -14.08 -15.50
CA ILE A 105 -0.94 -13.13 -14.52
C ILE A 105 -1.34 -11.72 -14.97
N ALA A 106 -1.79 -10.92 -14.00
CA ALA A 106 -1.97 -9.49 -14.17
C ALA A 106 -1.56 -8.78 -12.89
N GLY A 107 -1.14 -7.54 -13.03
CA GLY A 107 -0.89 -6.66 -11.90
C GLY A 107 -1.81 -5.45 -11.94
N GLU A 108 -2.06 -4.89 -10.77
CA GLU A 108 -2.82 -3.67 -10.59
C GLU A 108 -1.96 -2.67 -9.84
N PHE A 109 -1.63 -1.58 -10.50
CA PHE A 109 -0.91 -0.45 -9.91
C PHE A 109 -1.92 0.61 -9.50
N LEU A 110 -1.64 1.36 -8.44
CA LEU A 110 -2.44 2.53 -8.08
C LEU A 110 -2.65 3.46 -9.31
N ASP A 111 -3.85 4.03 -9.43
CA ASP A 111 -4.21 4.96 -10.50
C ASP A 111 -4.15 6.43 -10.09
N GLU A 112 -4.06 6.70 -8.80
CA GLU A 112 -3.96 8.04 -8.21
C GLU A 112 -2.60 8.70 -8.46
N SER A 113 -2.56 10.03 -8.40
CA SER A 113 -1.29 10.74 -8.39
C SER A 113 -0.65 10.69 -7.00
N PHE A 114 0.65 10.96 -6.92
CA PHE A 114 1.33 11.04 -5.64
C PHE A 114 0.71 12.15 -4.77
N GLU A 115 0.38 13.29 -5.38
CA GLU A 115 -0.26 14.41 -4.70
C GLU A 115 -1.65 14.07 -4.15
N ASP A 116 -2.44 13.28 -4.88
CA ASP A 116 -3.77 12.84 -4.42
C ASP A 116 -3.65 11.91 -3.21
N ILE A 117 -2.73 10.95 -3.26
CA ILE A 117 -2.43 10.05 -2.13
C ILE A 117 -2.01 10.87 -0.91
N LEU A 118 -1.14 11.87 -1.08
CA LEU A 118 -0.72 12.71 0.04
C LEU A 118 -1.88 13.50 0.64
N MET A 119 -2.80 13.98 -0.20
CA MET A 119 -3.98 14.69 0.26
C MET A 119 -4.89 13.74 1.06
N GLU A 120 -5.17 12.55 0.55
CA GLU A 120 -5.97 11.53 1.24
C GLU A 120 -5.39 11.16 2.60
N LEU A 121 -4.08 10.90 2.68
CA LEU A 121 -3.42 10.56 3.95
C LEU A 121 -3.52 11.70 4.98
N ASN A 122 -3.36 12.95 4.55
CA ASN A 122 -3.48 14.10 5.45
C ASN A 122 -4.93 14.31 5.90
N GLU A 123 -5.89 14.21 4.98
CA GLU A 123 -7.32 14.30 5.31
C GLU A 123 -7.71 13.23 6.33
N TYR A 124 -7.28 11.97 6.12
CA TYR A 124 -7.49 10.90 7.07
C TYR A 124 -6.89 11.20 8.46
N ILE A 125 -5.67 11.74 8.54
CA ILE A 125 -5.05 12.11 9.82
C ILE A 125 -5.85 13.24 10.49
N GLU A 126 -6.22 14.28 9.75
CA GLU A 126 -6.93 15.46 10.27
C GLU A 126 -8.31 15.10 10.83
N GLU A 127 -9.01 14.12 10.25
CA GLU A 127 -10.29 13.63 10.76
C GLU A 127 -10.18 12.98 12.15
N GLN A 128 -8.97 12.60 12.58
CA GLN A 128 -8.67 11.91 13.83
C GLN A 128 -8.10 12.85 14.90
N LEU A 129 -7.80 14.10 14.53
CA LEU A 129 -7.31 15.17 15.42
C LEU A 129 -8.44 15.89 16.17
#